data_AF-A0A9D4X1C7-F1
#
_entry.id   AF-A0A9D4X1C7-F1
#
_cell.length_a   1.000
_cell.length_b   1.000
_cell.length_c   1.000
_cell.angle_alpha   90.00
_cell.angle_beta   90.00
_cell.angle_gamma   90.00
#
_symmetry.space_group_name_H-M   'P 1'
#
loop_
_entity.id
_entity.type
_entity.pdbx_description
1 polymer ?
#
loop_
_entity_poly.entity_id
_entity_poly.type
_entity_poly.pdbx_seq_one_letter_code
_entity_poly.pdbx_strand_id
1 'polypeptide(L)'
;MQQADYMDIVFICIAQRRRFEALDWIEMALTLYPDGRTMTNLGIRDSVTFLINQLGWDTFAIKRKFSSYSRLTLEFLSSLVYLPDHGMRFNKGLITFKLFDNDYRYTHREIVELLGCPNGSDTFTITQEDMLIDLELDHFWGSITGNDHPEPDLIHSENIHNPAIRYFHKILAHTLFGKEHNRTFVSNDELFIMYYASQAQPVNAATFMIANLDRITQDNHGPILVGGLMTMIANAIGLRQSLIRLKPLGGI
;
A
#
# COMPACT_ATOMS: atom_id res chain seq x y z
N MET A 1 -3.71 -8.01 27.05
CA MET A 1 -2.58 -8.91 27.42
C MET A 1 -1.57 -8.98 26.25
N GLN A 2 -1.01 -7.84 25.83
CA GLN A 2 -0.11 -7.69 24.66
C GLN A 2 1.25 -7.04 25.02
N GLN A 3 1.43 -6.60 26.27
CA GLN A 3 2.53 -5.72 26.68
C GLN A 3 3.93 -6.36 26.69
N ALA A 4 4.03 -7.69 26.69
CA ALA A 4 5.32 -8.39 26.81
C ALA A 4 6.15 -8.39 25.50
N ASP A 5 5.51 -8.25 24.33
CA ASP A 5 6.21 -8.34 23.03
C ASP A 5 6.90 -7.02 22.62
N TYR A 6 6.63 -5.92 23.33
CA TYR A 6 7.11 -4.57 22.99
C TYR A 6 8.27 -4.08 23.87
N MET A 7 8.60 -4.80 24.94
CA MET A 7 9.56 -4.37 25.98
C MET A 7 11.00 -4.15 25.48
N ASP A 8 11.33 -4.61 24.27
CA ASP A 8 12.68 -4.56 23.70
C ASP A 8 12.86 -3.54 22.57
N ILE A 9 11.86 -2.69 22.25
CA ILE A 9 12.02 -1.70 21.16
C ILE A 9 12.87 -0.52 21.62
N VAL A 10 13.92 -0.22 20.85
CA VAL A 10 14.80 0.94 21.07
C VAL A 10 14.28 2.16 20.30
N PHE A 11 13.79 3.15 21.04
CA PHE A 11 13.32 4.41 20.46
C PHE A 11 14.48 5.41 20.25
N ILE A 12 14.55 6.01 19.06
CA ILE A 12 15.52 7.05 18.68
C ILE A 12 15.29 8.33 19.49
N CYS A 13 14.01 8.70 19.69
CA CYS A 13 13.65 9.93 20.37
C CYS A 13 12.27 9.84 21.04
N ILE A 14 11.97 10.85 21.88
CA ILE A 14 10.69 10.97 22.58
C ILE A 14 9.52 11.08 21.58
N ALA A 15 9.73 11.71 20.42
CA ALA A 15 8.69 11.84 19.40
C ALA A 15 8.29 10.48 18.81
N GLN A 16 9.27 9.62 18.47
CA GLN A 16 9.01 8.26 18.02
C GLN A 16 8.25 7.46 19.09
N ARG A 17 8.69 7.54 20.35
CA ARG A 17 8.02 6.85 21.46
C ARG A 17 6.56 7.27 21.61
N ARG A 18 6.26 8.57 21.55
CA ARG A 18 4.88 9.07 21.61
C ARG A 18 4.04 8.58 20.44
N ARG A 19 4.62 8.54 19.23
CA ARG A 19 3.94 8.01 18.05
C ARG A 19 3.66 6.51 18.21
N PHE A 20 4.62 5.73 18.72
CA PHE A 20 4.43 4.32 19.04
C PHE A 20 3.29 4.13 20.05
N GLU A 21 3.32 4.85 21.16
CA GLU A 21 2.27 4.78 22.19
C GLU A 21 0.90 5.14 21.61
N ALA A 22 0.79 6.15 20.74
CA ALA A 22 -0.45 6.50 20.07
C ALA A 22 -0.97 5.41 19.13
N LEU A 23 -0.07 4.79 18.35
CA LEU A 23 -0.41 3.71 17.42
C LEU A 23 -0.78 2.41 18.15
N ASP A 24 -0.19 2.12 19.31
CA ASP A 24 -0.49 0.92 20.12
C ASP A 24 -1.92 0.92 20.68
N TRP A 25 -2.54 2.11 20.82
CA TRP A 25 -3.95 2.23 21.19
C TRP A 25 -4.92 1.94 20.03
N ILE A 26 -4.45 1.92 18.79
CA ILE A 26 -5.27 1.67 17.62
C ILE A 26 -5.39 0.16 17.40
N GLU A 27 -6.60 -0.32 17.10
CA GLU A 27 -6.82 -1.72 16.77
C GLU A 27 -5.99 -2.11 15.55
N MET A 28 -5.30 -3.26 15.64
CA MET A 28 -4.63 -3.85 14.49
C MET A 28 -5.43 -5.03 13.98
N ALA A 29 -5.68 -5.02 12.67
CA ALA A 29 -6.38 -6.09 11.97
C ALA A 29 -5.48 -6.70 10.88
N LEU A 30 -5.91 -7.85 10.35
CA LEU A 30 -5.16 -8.55 9.31
C LEU A 30 -5.25 -7.82 7.97
N THR A 31 -4.12 -7.71 7.27
CA THR A 31 -4.11 -7.28 5.87
C THR A 31 -4.96 -8.23 5.03
N LEU A 32 -5.84 -7.65 4.22
CA LEU A 32 -6.69 -8.40 3.30
C LEU A 32 -5.96 -8.60 1.98
N TYR A 33 -6.05 -9.81 1.44
CA TYR A 33 -5.34 -10.23 0.22
C TYR A 33 -6.29 -10.74 -0.85
N PRO A 34 -5.93 -10.64 -2.14
CA PRO A 34 -6.67 -11.30 -3.21
C PRO A 34 -6.77 -12.81 -2.96
N ASP A 35 -7.96 -13.35 -3.22
CA ASP A 35 -8.21 -14.79 -3.15
C ASP A 35 -8.26 -15.40 -4.56
N GLY A 36 -7.20 -16.15 -4.89
CA GLY A 36 -7.06 -16.77 -6.21
C GLY A 36 -8.18 -17.74 -6.55
N ARG A 37 -8.72 -18.48 -5.57
CA ARG A 37 -9.81 -19.44 -5.79
C ARG A 37 -11.11 -18.72 -6.14
N THR A 38 -11.43 -17.65 -5.41
CA THR A 38 -12.58 -16.79 -5.68
C THR A 38 -12.49 -16.16 -7.06
N MET A 39 -11.32 -15.62 -7.44
CA MET A 39 -11.12 -15.06 -8.79
C MET A 39 -11.33 -16.10 -9.90
N THR A 40 -10.85 -17.34 -9.70
CA THR A 40 -11.09 -18.43 -10.66
C THR A 40 -12.57 -18.81 -10.74
N ASN A 41 -13.24 -18.95 -9.59
CA ASN A 41 -14.67 -19.31 -9.54
C ASN A 41 -15.57 -18.25 -10.20
N LEU A 42 -15.19 -16.97 -10.10
CA LEU A 42 -15.88 -15.85 -10.74
C LEU A 42 -15.50 -15.66 -12.22
N GLY A 43 -14.52 -16.42 -12.74
CA GLY A 43 -14.05 -16.29 -14.12
C GLY A 43 -13.28 -14.99 -14.41
N ILE A 44 -12.81 -14.27 -13.39
CA ILE A 44 -12.16 -12.96 -13.53
C ILE A 44 -10.64 -12.98 -13.36
N ARG A 45 -10.06 -14.15 -13.02
CA ARG A 45 -8.64 -14.27 -12.67
C ARG A 45 -7.70 -13.74 -13.75
N ASP A 46 -7.96 -14.08 -15.01
CA ASP A 46 -7.09 -13.68 -16.12
C ASP A 46 -7.19 -12.18 -16.39
N SER A 47 -8.40 -11.62 -16.33
CA SER A 47 -8.63 -10.17 -16.47
C SER A 47 -7.98 -9.36 -15.34
N VAL A 48 -8.07 -9.82 -14.09
CA VAL A 48 -7.38 -9.16 -12.96
C VAL A 48 -5.86 -9.28 -13.10
N THR A 49 -5.37 -10.45 -13.50
CA THR A 49 -3.93 -10.67 -13.75
C THR A 49 -3.44 -9.78 -14.88
N PHE A 50 -4.23 -9.61 -15.94
CA PHE A 50 -3.95 -8.72 -17.04
C PHE A 50 -3.79 -7.27 -16.56
N LEU A 51 -4.74 -6.74 -15.77
CA LEU A 51 -4.65 -5.38 -15.21
C LEU A 51 -3.39 -5.18 -14.34
N ILE A 52 -3.03 -6.16 -13.52
CA ILE A 52 -1.79 -6.09 -12.71
C ILE A 52 -0.55 -6.08 -13.61
N ASN A 53 -0.55 -6.88 -14.68
CA ASN A 53 0.59 -6.94 -15.60
C ASN A 53 0.73 -5.65 -16.42
N GLN A 54 -0.37 -4.97 -16.76
CA GLN A 54 -0.34 -3.67 -17.44
C GLN A 54 0.41 -2.59 -16.65
N LEU A 55 0.43 -2.71 -15.32
CA LEU A 55 1.16 -1.82 -14.43
C LEU A 55 2.65 -2.18 -14.26
N GLY A 56 3.13 -3.26 -14.87
CA GLY A 56 4.49 -3.76 -14.65
C GLY A 56 4.71 -4.35 -13.26
N TRP A 57 3.66 -4.90 -12.63
CA TRP A 57 3.70 -5.48 -11.27
C TRP A 57 3.87 -7.01 -11.29
N ASP A 58 4.53 -7.55 -12.30
CA ASP A 58 4.76 -8.99 -12.42
C ASP A 58 5.72 -9.52 -11.34
N THR A 59 6.74 -8.74 -10.98
CA THR A 59 7.69 -9.08 -9.91
C THR A 59 7.29 -8.53 -8.53
N PHE A 60 6.41 -7.52 -8.49
CA PHE A 60 5.91 -6.95 -7.24
C PHE A 60 5.07 -7.97 -6.47
N ALA A 61 5.36 -8.12 -5.17
CA ALA A 61 4.82 -9.20 -4.35
C ALA A 61 3.36 -9.01 -3.89
N ILE A 62 2.59 -8.11 -4.50
CA ILE A 62 1.20 -7.80 -4.11
C ILE A 62 0.24 -9.00 -4.16
N LYS A 63 0.54 -9.99 -5.01
CA LYS A 63 -0.24 -11.24 -5.12
C LYS A 63 0.07 -12.24 -3.99
N ARG A 64 1.11 -12.00 -3.17
CA ARG A 64 1.52 -12.88 -2.08
C ARG A 64 0.85 -12.47 -0.78
N LYS A 65 0.48 -13.48 0.01
CA LYS A 65 -0.03 -13.29 1.38
C LYS A 65 1.16 -13.22 2.34
N PHE A 66 1.13 -12.25 3.25
CA PHE A 66 2.13 -12.12 4.31
C PHE A 66 1.43 -12.05 5.67
N SER A 67 2.03 -12.68 6.68
CA SER A 67 1.54 -12.60 8.05
C SER A 67 1.71 -11.18 8.57
N SER A 68 0.79 -10.71 9.40
CA SER A 68 0.91 -9.42 10.08
C SER A 68 1.54 -9.62 11.47
N TYR A 69 2.48 -8.75 11.84
CA TYR A 69 3.13 -8.78 13.16
C TYR A 69 2.99 -7.41 13.82
N SER A 70 2.35 -7.34 14.99
CA SER A 70 2.09 -6.05 15.65
C SER A 70 3.36 -5.30 16.01
N ARG A 71 4.31 -5.98 16.66
CA ARG A 71 5.62 -5.39 17.01
C ARG A 71 6.32 -4.79 15.80
N LEU A 72 6.42 -5.55 14.70
CA LEU A 72 7.07 -5.12 13.47
C LEU A 72 6.38 -3.89 12.86
N THR A 73 5.05 -3.92 12.82
CA THR A 73 4.22 -2.89 12.19
C THR A 73 4.30 -1.58 12.97
N LEU A 74 4.16 -1.64 14.30
CA LEU A 74 4.25 -0.46 15.15
C LEU A 74 5.67 0.12 15.19
N GLU A 75 6.71 -0.72 15.20
CA GLU A 75 8.10 -0.28 15.11
C GLU A 75 8.34 0.49 13.81
N PHE A 76 7.91 -0.06 12.67
CA PHE A 76 8.01 0.60 11.37
C PHE A 76 7.25 1.92 11.34
N LEU A 77 5.94 1.91 11.63
CA LEU A 77 5.09 3.10 11.52
C LEU A 77 5.51 4.20 12.50
N SER A 78 5.92 3.85 13.71
CA SER A 78 6.39 4.84 14.69
C SER A 78 7.70 5.51 14.28
N SER A 79 8.58 4.80 13.57
CA SER A 79 9.89 5.28 13.14
C SER A 79 9.93 5.82 11.72
N LEU A 80 8.85 5.67 10.94
CA LEU A 80 8.78 6.12 9.56
C LEU A 80 8.96 7.64 9.49
N VAL A 81 9.90 8.04 8.64
CA VAL A 81 10.05 9.41 8.14
C VAL A 81 10.07 9.34 6.63
N TYR A 82 9.16 10.09 6.02
CA TYR A 82 9.03 10.19 4.58
C TYR A 82 9.14 11.63 4.12
N LEU A 83 10.14 11.94 3.29
CA LEU A 83 10.33 13.25 2.67
C LEU A 83 10.41 13.07 1.14
N PRO A 84 9.28 13.15 0.42
CA PRO A 84 9.22 12.84 -1.02
C PRO A 84 10.06 13.77 -1.90
N ASP A 85 10.22 15.03 -1.48
CA ASP A 85 10.95 16.06 -2.22
C ASP A 85 12.40 16.24 -1.78
N HIS A 86 12.88 15.41 -0.85
CA HIS A 86 14.27 15.44 -0.44
C HIS A 86 15.19 14.94 -1.56
N GLY A 87 16.26 15.68 -1.85
CA GLY A 87 17.25 15.31 -2.86
C GLY A 87 16.79 15.58 -4.30
N MET A 88 17.62 15.21 -5.28
CA MET A 88 17.38 15.49 -6.70
C MET A 88 17.64 14.26 -7.56
N ARG A 89 16.88 14.12 -8.66
CA ARG A 89 17.03 13.06 -9.66
C ARG A 89 17.08 11.66 -9.01
N PHE A 90 18.18 10.93 -9.16
CA PHE A 90 18.37 9.57 -8.62
C PHE A 90 18.39 9.51 -7.09
N ASN A 91 18.60 10.63 -6.41
CA ASN A 91 18.57 10.73 -4.95
C ASN A 91 17.26 11.35 -4.44
N LYS A 92 16.20 11.41 -5.27
CA LYS A 92 14.89 11.93 -4.89
C LYS A 92 14.21 10.98 -3.91
N GLY A 93 13.56 11.58 -2.91
CA GLY A 93 12.86 10.89 -1.84
C GLY A 93 13.82 10.44 -0.74
N LEU A 94 13.41 10.65 0.51
CA LEU A 94 14.05 10.05 1.67
C LEU A 94 13.02 9.25 2.45
N ILE A 95 13.29 7.96 2.62
CA ILE A 95 12.51 7.02 3.40
C ILE A 95 13.43 6.46 4.47
N THR A 96 13.10 6.69 5.74
CA THR A 96 13.82 6.05 6.85
C THR A 96 12.85 5.40 7.82
N PHE A 97 13.23 4.25 8.36
CA PHE A 97 12.43 3.50 9.33
C PHE A 97 13.31 2.51 10.09
N LYS A 98 12.75 1.92 11.13
CA LYS A 98 13.34 0.83 11.92
C LYS A 98 12.59 -0.47 11.74
N LEU A 99 13.36 -1.56 11.69
CA LEU A 99 12.86 -2.93 11.84
C LEU A 99 13.87 -3.73 12.65
N PHE A 100 13.43 -4.41 13.70
CA PHE A 100 14.30 -5.17 14.60
C PHE A 100 15.46 -4.33 15.12
N ASP A 101 15.17 -3.09 15.50
CA ASP A 101 16.08 -2.10 16.07
C ASP A 101 17.19 -1.60 15.13
N ASN A 102 17.19 -2.07 13.87
CA ASN A 102 18.12 -1.60 12.82
C ASN A 102 17.51 -0.42 12.06
N ASP A 103 18.33 0.60 11.79
CA ASP A 103 17.95 1.75 10.99
C ASP A 103 18.13 1.46 9.50
N TYR A 104 17.09 1.75 8.72
CA TYR A 104 17.10 1.62 7.28
C TYR A 104 16.88 2.99 6.62
N ARG A 105 17.56 3.20 5.50
CA ARG A 105 17.48 4.42 4.70
C ARG A 105 17.43 4.05 3.23
N TYR A 106 16.42 4.56 2.53
CA TYR A 106 16.22 4.36 1.11
C TYR A 106 15.80 5.65 0.42
N THR A 107 16.22 5.80 -0.83
CA THR A 107 15.62 6.71 -1.80
C THR A 107 14.38 6.07 -2.44
N HIS A 108 13.62 6.84 -3.22
CA HIS A 108 12.53 6.24 -4.02
C HIS A 108 13.06 5.15 -4.95
N ARG A 109 14.16 5.40 -5.66
CA ARG A 109 14.70 4.41 -6.58
C ARG A 109 15.05 3.10 -5.88
N GLU A 110 15.73 3.18 -4.74
CA GLU A 110 16.18 1.98 -4.01
C GLU A 110 15.01 1.18 -3.43
N ILE A 111 13.99 1.82 -2.85
CA ILE A 111 12.84 1.08 -2.30
C ILE A 111 12.03 0.40 -3.42
N VAL A 112 11.99 1.02 -4.59
CA VAL A 112 11.25 0.53 -5.76
C VAL A 112 11.94 -0.69 -6.36
N GLU A 113 13.25 -0.61 -6.55
CA GLU A 113 14.08 -1.73 -6.98
C GLU A 113 14.01 -2.89 -5.97
N LEU A 114 14.08 -2.58 -4.68
CA LEU A 114 13.98 -3.55 -3.60
C LEU A 114 12.66 -4.34 -3.63
N LEU A 115 11.55 -3.66 -3.94
CA LEU A 115 10.22 -4.27 -3.95
C LEU A 115 9.83 -4.89 -5.30
N GLY A 116 10.64 -4.73 -6.35
CA GLY A 116 10.32 -5.19 -7.69
C GLY A 116 9.20 -4.38 -8.36
N CYS A 117 9.12 -3.09 -8.04
CA CYS A 117 8.22 -2.17 -8.73
C CYS A 117 8.92 -1.57 -9.97
N PRO A 118 8.18 -1.15 -11.00
CA PRO A 118 8.77 -0.49 -12.15
C PRO A 118 9.44 0.84 -11.75
N ASN A 119 10.60 1.13 -12.34
CA ASN A 119 11.43 2.30 -12.03
C ASN A 119 11.90 3.09 -13.28
N GLY A 120 11.26 2.86 -14.44
CA GLY A 120 11.61 3.52 -15.70
C GLY A 120 11.28 5.02 -15.70
N SER A 121 11.83 5.78 -16.65
CA SER A 121 11.54 7.22 -16.82
C SER A 121 10.05 7.50 -17.03
N ASP A 122 9.35 6.54 -17.62
CA ASP A 122 7.95 6.66 -18.02
C ASP A 122 7.01 6.10 -16.95
N THR A 123 7.54 5.78 -15.77
CA THR A 123 6.76 5.22 -14.65
C THR A 123 6.23 6.32 -13.75
N PHE A 124 4.93 6.31 -13.50
CA PHE A 124 4.29 7.24 -12.58
C PHE A 124 4.59 6.86 -11.12
N THR A 125 4.96 7.84 -10.29
CA THR A 125 5.38 7.62 -8.89
C THR A 125 4.44 8.25 -7.86
N ILE A 126 3.63 9.22 -8.27
CA ILE A 126 2.60 9.86 -7.46
C ILE A 126 1.44 10.24 -8.38
N THR A 127 0.26 10.46 -7.81
CA THR A 127 -0.84 11.12 -8.52
C THR A 127 -0.38 12.51 -8.92
N GLN A 128 -0.62 12.87 -10.18
CA GLN A 128 -0.30 14.18 -10.70
C GLN A 128 -1.48 15.11 -10.42
N GLU A 129 -1.21 16.22 -9.74
CA GLU A 129 -2.19 17.31 -9.57
C GLU A 129 -2.17 18.17 -10.85
N ASP A 130 -2.89 17.70 -11.87
CA ASP A 130 -3.04 18.38 -13.16
C ASP A 130 -4.52 18.33 -13.56
N MET A 131 -5.07 19.51 -13.90
CA MET A 131 -6.45 19.67 -14.37
C MET A 131 -6.81 18.75 -15.55
N LEU A 132 -5.84 18.45 -16.43
CA LEU A 132 -6.03 17.53 -17.54
C LEU A 132 -6.15 16.08 -17.05
N ILE A 133 -5.35 15.70 -16.05
CA ILE A 133 -5.42 14.38 -15.44
C ILE A 133 -6.76 14.21 -14.73
N ASP A 134 -7.22 15.20 -13.97
CA ASP A 134 -8.51 15.14 -13.30
C ASP A 134 -9.66 14.90 -14.29
N LEU A 135 -9.64 15.57 -15.44
CA LEU A 135 -10.61 15.37 -16.52
C LEU A 135 -10.52 13.95 -17.13
N GLU A 136 -9.30 13.43 -17.35
CA GLU A 136 -9.09 12.07 -17.83
C GLU A 136 -9.61 11.02 -16.84
N LEU A 137 -9.43 11.25 -15.54
CA LEU A 137 -9.92 10.36 -14.48
C LEU A 137 -11.45 10.37 -14.39
N ASP A 138 -12.09 11.54 -14.54
CA ASP A 138 -13.55 11.65 -14.62
C ASP A 138 -14.12 10.88 -15.82
N HIS A 139 -13.52 11.05 -17.00
CA HIS A 139 -13.92 10.31 -18.20
C HIS A 139 -13.68 8.81 -18.06
N PHE A 140 -12.56 8.41 -17.45
CA PHE A 140 -12.29 7.01 -17.17
C PHE A 140 -13.32 6.42 -16.21
N TRP A 141 -13.66 7.14 -15.13
CA TRP A 141 -14.70 6.72 -14.19
C TRP A 141 -16.05 6.54 -14.88
N GLY A 142 -16.45 7.50 -15.70
CA GLY A 142 -17.67 7.43 -16.50
C GLY A 142 -17.67 6.25 -17.46
N SER A 143 -16.53 5.91 -18.07
CA SER A 143 -16.41 4.74 -18.96
C SER A 143 -16.65 3.39 -18.26
N ILE A 144 -16.34 3.28 -16.96
CA ILE A 144 -16.49 2.03 -16.19
C ILE A 144 -17.76 1.96 -15.34
N THR A 145 -18.46 3.10 -15.18
CA THR A 145 -19.66 3.23 -14.32
C THR A 145 -20.91 3.76 -15.04
N GLY A 146 -20.75 4.37 -16.22
CA GLY A 146 -21.82 5.08 -16.91
C GLY A 146 -22.21 6.44 -16.29
N ASN A 147 -21.43 6.94 -15.31
CA ASN A 147 -21.66 8.24 -14.67
C ASN A 147 -20.43 9.14 -14.85
N ASP A 148 -20.46 9.99 -15.89
CA ASP A 148 -19.45 11.02 -16.11
C ASP A 148 -19.60 12.12 -15.03
N HIS A 149 -18.50 12.55 -14.41
CA HIS A 149 -18.47 13.58 -13.35
C HIS A 149 -19.29 13.23 -12.09
N PRO A 150 -18.92 12.16 -11.37
CA PRO A 150 -19.59 11.81 -10.12
C PRO A 150 -19.36 12.91 -9.07
N GLU A 151 -20.34 13.12 -8.19
CA GLU A 151 -20.06 13.87 -6.95
C GLU A 151 -18.97 13.13 -6.16
N PRO A 152 -18.01 13.83 -5.52
CA PRO A 152 -16.86 13.20 -4.90
C PRO A 152 -17.20 12.10 -3.89
N ASP A 153 -18.32 12.21 -3.18
CA ASP A 153 -18.84 11.26 -2.19
C ASP A 153 -19.58 10.06 -2.81
N LEU A 154 -19.82 10.06 -4.12
CA LEU A 154 -20.48 8.97 -4.85
C LEU A 154 -19.52 8.03 -5.57
N ILE A 155 -18.20 8.23 -5.42
CA ILE A 155 -17.18 7.40 -6.07
C ILE A 155 -16.97 6.09 -5.29
N HIS A 156 -17.89 5.15 -5.48
CA HIS A 156 -17.87 3.84 -4.85
C HIS A 156 -17.64 2.70 -5.84
N SER A 157 -16.81 1.73 -5.46
CA SER A 157 -16.48 0.56 -6.29
C SER A 157 -17.70 -0.27 -6.72
N GLU A 158 -18.81 -0.21 -5.99
CA GLU A 158 -20.08 -0.88 -6.35
C GLU A 158 -20.66 -0.39 -7.67
N ASN A 159 -20.35 0.85 -8.06
CA ASN A 159 -20.77 1.47 -9.32
C ASN A 159 -19.99 0.95 -10.54
N ILE A 160 -18.83 0.30 -10.33
CA ILE A 160 -18.00 -0.23 -11.42
C ILE A 160 -18.68 -1.46 -12.03
N HIS A 161 -19.13 -1.37 -13.28
CA HIS A 161 -19.89 -2.44 -13.93
C HIS A 161 -19.06 -3.73 -14.14
N ASN A 162 -17.79 -3.59 -14.53
CA ASN A 162 -16.95 -4.74 -14.83
C ASN A 162 -16.45 -5.41 -13.53
N PRO A 163 -16.75 -6.69 -13.27
CA PRO A 163 -16.38 -7.35 -12.03
C PRO A 163 -14.87 -7.54 -11.85
N ALA A 164 -14.10 -7.66 -12.94
CA ALA A 164 -12.64 -7.76 -12.87
C ALA A 164 -12.01 -6.42 -12.46
N ILE A 165 -12.49 -5.30 -13.03
CA ILE A 165 -12.04 -3.95 -12.63
C ILE A 165 -12.42 -3.68 -11.18
N ARG A 166 -13.65 -4.04 -10.77
CA ARG A 166 -14.10 -3.92 -9.38
C ARG A 166 -13.25 -4.74 -8.42
N TYR A 167 -12.89 -5.97 -8.78
CA TYR A 167 -12.02 -6.81 -7.95
C TYR A 167 -10.59 -6.27 -7.91
N PHE A 168 -10.10 -5.73 -9.03
CA PHE A 168 -8.79 -5.08 -9.09
C PHE A 168 -8.73 -3.86 -8.15
N HIS A 169 -9.76 -3.01 -8.12
CA HIS A 169 -9.90 -1.94 -7.13
C HIS A 169 -9.79 -2.48 -5.70
N LYS A 170 -10.50 -3.57 -5.38
CA LYS A 170 -10.43 -4.19 -4.04
C LYS A 170 -9.02 -4.63 -3.65
N ILE A 171 -8.20 -5.08 -4.61
CA ILE A 171 -6.79 -5.39 -4.34
C ILE A 171 -6.04 -4.12 -3.96
N LEU A 172 -6.22 -3.02 -4.68
CA LEU A 172 -5.60 -1.74 -4.36
C LEU A 172 -6.05 -1.27 -2.97
N ALA A 173 -7.36 -1.15 -2.77
CA ALA A 173 -7.96 -0.63 -1.54
C ALA A 173 -7.50 -1.41 -0.31
N HIS A 174 -7.61 -2.73 -0.34
CA HIS A 174 -7.41 -3.51 0.87
C HIS A 174 -5.99 -4.04 1.05
N THR A 175 -5.28 -4.35 -0.04
CA THR A 175 -3.91 -4.89 0.05
C THR A 175 -2.86 -3.78 -0.01
N LEU A 176 -2.97 -2.83 -0.94
CA LEU A 176 -1.97 -1.77 -1.12
C LEU A 176 -2.19 -0.59 -0.15
N PHE A 177 -3.44 -0.15 0.00
CA PHE A 177 -3.80 1.00 0.83
C PHE A 177 -4.28 0.62 2.24
N GLY A 178 -4.53 -0.66 2.51
CA GLY A 178 -4.92 -1.14 3.83
C GLY A 178 -6.26 -0.59 4.33
N LYS A 179 -7.23 -0.39 3.44
CA LYS A 179 -8.61 0.00 3.79
C LYS A 179 -9.39 -1.19 4.36
N GLU A 180 -10.28 -0.90 5.30
CA GLU A 180 -11.24 -1.86 5.87
C GLU A 180 -12.14 -2.51 4.80
N HIS A 181 -12.66 -3.71 5.08
CA HIS A 181 -13.42 -4.50 4.10
C HIS A 181 -14.71 -3.83 3.59
N ASN A 182 -15.31 -2.98 4.41
CA ASN A 182 -16.57 -2.28 4.13
C ASN A 182 -16.32 -0.91 3.49
N ARG A 183 -15.06 -0.46 3.40
CA ARG A 183 -14.70 0.83 2.84
C ARG A 183 -14.55 0.70 1.32
N THR A 184 -15.66 0.92 0.62
CA THR A 184 -15.79 0.73 -0.83
C THR A 184 -15.47 1.98 -1.65
N PHE A 185 -15.17 3.10 -0.99
CA PHE A 185 -14.80 4.38 -1.59
C PHE A 185 -13.49 4.30 -2.38
N VAL A 186 -13.52 4.81 -3.61
CA VAL A 186 -12.34 4.86 -4.51
C VAL A 186 -11.64 6.19 -4.31
N SER A 187 -10.41 6.16 -3.79
CA SER A 187 -9.61 7.39 -3.67
C SER A 187 -8.97 7.79 -5.00
N ASN A 188 -8.53 9.05 -5.12
CA ASN A 188 -7.87 9.55 -6.33
C ASN A 188 -6.66 8.67 -6.72
N ASP A 189 -5.79 8.33 -5.77
CA ASP A 189 -4.66 7.41 -6.02
C ASP A 189 -5.08 6.03 -6.56
N GLU A 190 -6.22 5.50 -6.11
CA GLU A 190 -6.73 4.21 -6.59
C GLU A 190 -7.28 4.35 -8.01
N LEU A 191 -8.03 5.41 -8.27
CA LEU A 191 -8.58 5.71 -9.59
C LEU A 191 -7.46 5.96 -10.61
N PHE A 192 -6.43 6.70 -10.22
CA PHE A 192 -5.23 6.96 -11.00
C PHE A 192 -4.53 5.65 -11.39
N ILE A 193 -4.27 4.77 -10.42
CA ILE A 193 -3.65 3.46 -10.71
C ILE A 193 -4.54 2.64 -11.65
N MET A 194 -5.87 2.65 -11.45
CA MET A 194 -6.81 1.93 -12.32
C MET A 194 -6.82 2.48 -13.76
N TYR A 195 -6.78 3.79 -13.92
CA TYR A 195 -6.72 4.44 -15.22
C TYR A 195 -5.47 4.01 -15.99
N TYR A 196 -4.28 4.10 -15.38
CA TYR A 196 -3.04 3.70 -16.04
C TYR A 196 -2.94 2.19 -16.28
N ALA A 197 -3.60 1.37 -15.45
CA ALA A 197 -3.76 -0.06 -15.76
C ALA A 197 -4.55 -0.29 -17.05
N SER A 198 -5.55 0.55 -17.36
CA SER A 198 -6.28 0.48 -18.64
C SER A 198 -5.47 1.01 -19.83
N GLN A 199 -4.51 1.91 -19.58
CA GLN A 199 -3.65 2.50 -20.61
C GLN A 199 -2.36 1.72 -20.88
N ALA A 200 -2.18 0.54 -20.25
CA ALA A 200 -0.96 -0.25 -20.37
C ALA A 200 0.31 0.51 -19.93
N GLN A 201 0.18 1.37 -18.92
CA GLN A 201 1.27 2.20 -18.43
C GLN A 201 1.78 1.73 -17.07
N PRO A 202 3.11 1.64 -16.88
CA PRO A 202 3.69 1.22 -15.63
C PRO A 202 3.46 2.27 -14.53
N VAL A 203 3.07 1.81 -13.36
CA VAL A 203 2.91 2.65 -12.16
C VAL A 203 3.72 2.08 -11.02
N ASN A 204 4.34 2.94 -10.25
CA ASN A 204 5.19 2.52 -9.14
C ASN A 204 4.38 2.35 -7.86
N ALA A 205 3.95 1.13 -7.54
CA ALA A 205 3.16 0.88 -6.33
C ALA A 205 3.88 1.25 -5.02
N ALA A 206 5.22 1.20 -5.00
CA ALA A 206 5.97 1.36 -3.76
C ALA A 206 5.90 2.80 -3.22
N THR A 207 5.91 3.80 -4.10
CA THR A 207 5.83 5.20 -3.68
C THR A 207 4.43 5.56 -3.17
N PHE A 208 3.37 5.08 -3.82
CA PHE A 208 1.98 5.19 -3.31
C PHE A 208 1.82 4.48 -1.96
N MET A 209 2.39 3.29 -1.83
CA MET A 209 2.39 2.54 -0.58
C MET A 209 3.06 3.33 0.54
N ILE A 210 4.28 3.82 0.35
CA ILE A 210 5.01 4.58 1.38
C ILE A 210 4.29 5.89 1.74
N ALA A 211 3.76 6.61 0.76
CA ALA A 211 2.96 7.82 1.01
C ALA A 211 1.71 7.52 1.85
N ASN A 212 1.00 6.42 1.56
CA ASN A 212 -0.13 6.00 2.37
C ASN A 212 0.28 5.58 3.79
N LEU A 213 1.41 4.88 3.94
CA LEU A 213 1.93 4.53 5.27
C LEU A 213 2.26 5.76 6.09
N ASP A 214 2.89 6.77 5.48
CA ASP A 214 3.16 8.05 6.13
C ASP A 214 1.86 8.75 6.57
N ARG A 215 0.83 8.77 5.72
CA ARG A 215 -0.50 9.30 6.07
C ARG A 215 -1.14 8.55 7.25
N ILE A 216 -1.04 7.22 7.30
CA ILE A 216 -1.52 6.42 8.44
C ILE A 216 -0.80 6.80 9.75
N THR A 217 0.45 7.26 9.70
CA THR A 217 1.15 7.74 10.91
C THR A 217 0.64 9.10 11.41
N GLN A 218 -0.10 9.83 10.58
CA GLN A 218 -0.63 11.17 10.85
C GLN A 218 -2.14 11.12 11.18
N ASP A 219 -2.88 10.22 10.53
CA ASP A 219 -4.33 10.04 10.68
C ASP A 219 -4.66 8.88 11.64
N ASN A 220 -5.36 9.15 12.75
CA ASN A 220 -5.79 8.11 13.71
C ASN A 220 -7.21 7.57 13.41
N HIS A 221 -7.60 7.48 12.15
CA HIS A 221 -8.97 7.11 11.76
C HIS A 221 -9.05 5.68 11.21
N GLY A 222 -9.38 4.74 12.11
CA GLY A 222 -9.65 3.34 11.78
C GLY A 222 -8.54 2.37 12.21
N PRO A 223 -8.77 1.06 12.05
CA PRO A 223 -7.80 0.04 12.41
C PRO A 223 -6.59 0.03 11.46
N ILE A 224 -5.44 -0.44 11.95
CA ILE A 224 -4.21 -0.61 11.16
C ILE A 224 -4.28 -1.97 10.44
N LEU A 225 -4.44 -1.97 9.11
CA LEU A 225 -4.51 -3.20 8.29
C LEU A 225 -3.30 -3.40 7.37
N VAL A 226 -2.21 -2.67 7.59
CA VAL A 226 -1.03 -2.69 6.70
C VAL A 226 0.08 -3.63 7.16
N GLY A 227 -0.12 -4.41 8.23
CA GLY A 227 0.97 -5.21 8.82
C GLY A 227 1.63 -6.22 7.86
N GLY A 228 0.88 -6.75 6.92
CA GLY A 228 1.40 -7.63 5.87
C GLY A 228 2.37 -6.92 4.90
N LEU A 229 2.20 -5.62 4.66
CA LEU A 229 3.13 -4.83 3.85
C LEU A 229 4.47 -4.63 4.59
N MET A 230 4.46 -4.51 5.92
CA MET A 230 5.71 -4.43 6.69
C MET A 230 6.48 -5.73 6.62
N THR A 231 5.77 -6.86 6.66
CA THR A 231 6.37 -8.19 6.45
C THR A 231 6.92 -8.33 5.03
N MET A 232 6.24 -7.78 4.02
CA MET A 232 6.76 -7.75 2.64
C MET A 232 8.08 -6.97 2.57
N ILE A 233 8.14 -5.77 3.15
CA ILE A 233 9.36 -4.93 3.20
C ILE A 233 10.47 -5.68 3.96
N ALA A 234 10.19 -6.20 5.15
CA ALA A 234 11.14 -6.96 5.96
C ALA A 234 11.72 -8.16 5.19
N ASN A 235 10.86 -8.87 4.43
CA ASN A 235 11.28 -9.99 3.59
C ASN A 235 12.19 -9.56 2.44
N ALA A 236 11.93 -8.40 1.82
CA ALA A 236 12.73 -7.85 0.74
C ALA A 236 14.12 -7.42 1.23
N ILE A 237 14.22 -6.90 2.45
CA ILE A 237 15.47 -6.49 3.11
C ILE A 237 16.26 -7.69 3.68
N GLY A 238 15.70 -8.90 3.64
CA GLY A 238 16.38 -10.12 4.08
C GLY A 238 16.15 -10.50 5.54
N LEU A 239 15.13 -9.95 6.20
CA LEU A 239 14.84 -10.18 7.64
C LEU A 239 13.96 -11.42 7.90
N ARG A 240 13.87 -12.34 6.94
CA ARG A 240 13.04 -13.57 7.04
C ARG A 240 13.30 -14.36 8.31
N GLN A 241 14.57 -14.50 8.69
CA GLN A 241 14.95 -15.29 9.87
C GLN A 241 14.60 -14.59 11.19
N SER A 242 14.62 -13.26 11.20
CA SER A 242 14.22 -12.46 12.35
C SER A 242 12.70 -12.55 12.58
N LEU A 243 11.90 -12.64 11.50
CA LEU A 243 10.44 -12.78 11.59
C LEU A 243 9.98 -14.05 12.31
N ILE A 244 10.76 -15.14 12.26
CA ILE A 244 10.46 -16.41 12.96
C ILE A 244 10.37 -16.19 14.48
N ARG A 245 11.06 -15.18 15.00
CA ARG A 245 11.07 -14.85 16.44
C ARG A 245 9.83 -14.09 16.88
N LEU A 246 9.04 -13.55 15.95
CA LEU A 246 7.85 -12.76 16.26
C LEU A 246 6.61 -13.63 16.30
N LYS A 247 5.67 -13.27 17.18
CA LYS A 247 4.34 -13.87 17.20
C LYS A 247 3.46 -13.19 16.15
N PRO A 248 2.89 -13.93 15.18
CA PRO A 248 1.97 -13.33 14.21
C PRO A 248 0.65 -12.94 14.90
N LEU A 249 0.06 -11.82 14.46
CA LEU A 249 -1.27 -11.37 14.87
C LEU A 249 -2.35 -12.37 14.44
N GLY A 250 -2.12 -13.02 13.30
CA GLY A 250 -2.94 -14.11 12.75
C GLY A 250 -2.21 -14.81 11.60
N GLY A 251 -2.54 -16.09 11.38
CA GLY A 251 -1.91 -16.95 10.37
C GLY A 251 -2.56 -16.85 9.00
N ILE A 252 -1.74 -17.02 7.96
CA ILE A 252 -2.17 -17.26 6.56
C ILE A 252 -2.79 -18.66 6.45
#